data_AF-A0A3C1Q7H6-F1
#
_entry.id   AF-A0A3C1Q7H6-F1
#
_cell.length_a   1.000
_cell.length_b   1.000
_cell.length_c   1.000
_cell.angle_alpha   90.00
_cell.angle_beta   90.00
_cell.angle_gamma   90.00
#
_symmetry.space_group_name_H-M   'P 1'
#
loop_
_entity.id
_entity.type
_entity.pdbx_description
1 polymer ?
#
loop_
_entity_poly.entity_id
_entity_poly.type
_entity_poly.pdbx_seq_one_letter_code
_entity_poly.pdbx_strand_id
1 'polypeptide(L)' 'MDDCIAEELEVKLARVRAYMRERGLDALILRRFDNFAWITAGGDNRCAGATDVGVASVLVTPDDQWVLTSSVEGRR' A
#
# COMPACT_ATOMS: atom_id res chain seq x y z
N MET A 1 20.05 -2.59 8.33
CA MET A 1 18.68 -3.03 8.69
C MET A 1 17.67 -2.37 7.75
N ASP A 2 17.80 -1.07 7.51
CA ASP A 2 16.96 -0.31 6.55
C ASP A 2 17.02 -0.81 5.10
N ASP A 3 18.18 -1.33 4.67
CA ASP A 3 18.38 -1.85 3.31
C ASP A 3 17.51 -3.07 2.98
N CYS A 4 17.26 -3.93 3.98
CA CYS A 4 16.41 -5.11 3.82
C CYS A 4 14.92 -4.74 3.68
N ILE A 5 14.48 -3.68 4.38
CA ILE A 5 13.12 -3.15 4.24
C ILE A 5 12.93 -2.55 2.85
N ALA A 6 13.89 -1.75 2.37
CA ALA A 6 13.84 -1.21 1.02
C ALA A 6 13.75 -2.32 -0.04
N GLU A 7 14.59 -3.35 0.06
CA GLU A 7 14.54 -4.50 -0.85
C GLU A 7 13.20 -5.24 -0.80
N GLU A 8 12.64 -5.44 0.40
CA GLU A 8 11.33 -6.07 0.57
C GLU A 8 10.20 -5.27 -0.11
N LEU A 9 10.20 -3.94 0.03
CA LEU A 9 9.23 -3.07 -0.63
C LEU A 9 9.34 -3.18 -2.16
N GLU A 10 10.56 -3.10 -2.71
CA GLU A 10 10.80 -3.18 -4.15
C GLU A 10 10.28 -4.50 -4.75
N VAL A 11 10.55 -5.63 -4.08
CA VAL A 11 10.04 -6.94 -4.53
C VAL A 11 8.52 -6.98 -4.55
N LYS A 12 7.85 -6.41 -3.55
CA LYS A 12 6.37 -6.41 -3.49
C LYS A 12 5.77 -5.46 -4.51
N LEU A 13 6.35 -4.27 -4.71
CA LEU A 13 5.92 -3.33 -5.74
C LEU A 13 6.08 -3.92 -7.14
N ALA A 14 7.20 -4.60 -7.42
CA ALA A 14 7.42 -5.27 -8.69
C ALA A 14 6.35 -6.34 -8.97
N ARG A 15 5.96 -7.14 -7.95
CA ARG A 15 4.87 -8.12 -8.06
C ARG A 15 3.52 -7.46 -8.39
N VAL A 16 3.19 -6.36 -7.71
CA VAL A 16 1.96 -5.62 -7.97
C VAL A 16 1.93 -5.05 -9.38
N ARG A 17 3.03 -4.43 -9.84
CA ARG A 17 3.11 -3.86 -11.19
C ARG A 17 3.07 -4.93 -12.28
N ALA A 18 3.66 -6.11 -12.03
CA ALA A 18 3.53 -7.25 -12.94
C ALA A 18 2.07 -7.70 -13.07
N TYR A 19 1.37 -7.85 -11.94
CA TYR A 19 -0.06 -8.17 -11.93
C TYR A 19 -0.90 -7.13 -12.68
N MET A 20 -0.62 -5.83 -12.47
CA MET A 20 -1.31 -4.75 -13.18
C MET A 20 -1.11 -4.85 -14.70
N ARG A 21 0.12 -5.09 -15.15
CA ARG A 21 0.44 -5.25 -16.58
C ARG A 21 -0.28 -6.46 -17.19
N GLU A 22 -0.29 -7.59 -16.51
CA GLU A 22 -1.00 -8.80 -16.95
C GLU A 22 -2.51 -8.59 -17.09
N ARG A 23 -3.08 -7.68 -16.31
CA ARG A 23 -4.52 -7.36 -16.29
C ARG A 23 -4.89 -6.11 -17.09
N GLY A 24 -3.92 -5.39 -17.67
CA GLY A 24 -4.16 -4.13 -18.36
C GLY A 24 -4.72 -3.02 -17.46
N LEU A 25 -4.21 -2.92 -16.22
CA LEU A 25 -4.66 -1.94 -15.24
C LEU A 25 -3.71 -0.74 -15.17
N ASP A 26 -4.27 0.48 -15.23
CA ASP A 26 -3.50 1.72 -15.09
C ASP A 26 -3.22 2.08 -13.61
N ALA A 27 -4.01 1.56 -12.67
CA ALA A 27 -3.84 1.81 -11.24
C ALA A 27 -4.43 0.68 -10.39
N LEU A 28 -3.88 0.49 -9.19
CA LEU A 28 -4.41 -0.41 -8.17
C LEU A 28 -4.48 0.29 -6.81
N ILE A 29 -5.61 0.16 -6.10
CA ILE A 29 -5.78 0.67 -4.74
C ILE A 29 -5.92 -0.51 -3.77
N LEU A 30 -5.04 -0.57 -2.77
CA LEU A 30 -5.07 -1.53 -1.68
C LEU A 30 -5.66 -0.88 -0.42
N ARG A 31 -6.88 -1.30 -0.02
CA ARG A 31 -7.64 -0.68 1.08
C ARG A 31 -7.73 -1.52 2.36
N ARG A 32 -7.60 -2.84 2.26
CA ARG A 32 -7.69 -3.74 3.41
C ARG A 32 -6.44 -3.62 4.28
N PHE A 33 -6.59 -3.74 5.60
CA PHE A 33 -5.47 -3.57 6.55
C PHE A 33 -4.34 -4.58 6.33
N ASP A 34 -4.66 -5.80 5.90
CA ASP A 34 -3.69 -6.86 5.63
C ASP A 34 -2.87 -6.55 4.38
N ASN A 35 -3.52 -6.06 3.32
CA ASN A 35 -2.85 -5.61 2.11
C ASN A 35 -1.97 -4.37 2.37
N PHE A 36 -2.43 -3.44 3.20
CA PHE A 36 -1.64 -2.28 3.60
C PHE A 36 -0.38 -2.69 4.37
N ALA A 37 -0.53 -3.52 5.40
CA ALA A 37 0.59 -4.03 6.17
C ALA A 37 1.57 -4.80 5.29
N TRP A 38 1.06 -5.63 4.38
CA TRP A 38 1.90 -6.37 3.45
C TRP A 38 2.71 -5.43 2.55
N ILE A 39 2.09 -4.49 1.84
CA ILE A 39 2.79 -3.65 0.84
C ILE A 39 3.75 -2.64 1.48
N THR A 40 3.54 -2.27 2.75
CA THR A 40 4.36 -1.28 3.48
C THR A 40 5.43 -1.92 4.39
N ALA A 41 5.68 -3.23 4.27
CA ALA A 41 6.60 -3.99 5.13
C ALA A 41 6.28 -3.90 6.63
N GLY A 42 4.98 -3.98 6.96
CA GLY A 42 4.48 -4.07 8.33
C GLY A 42 3.82 -2.79 8.85
N GLY A 43 3.53 -1.81 8.00
CA GLY A 43 2.79 -0.61 8.40
C GLY A 43 1.39 -0.94 8.94
N ASP A 44 0.95 -0.20 9.96
CA ASP A 44 -0.35 -0.37 10.58
C ASP A 44 -1.25 0.82 10.27
N ASN A 45 -2.40 0.57 9.65
CA ASN A 45 -3.42 1.57 9.32
C ASN A 45 -4.78 1.24 9.97
N ARG A 46 -4.82 0.41 11.00
CA ARG A 46 -6.08 -0.01 11.63
C ARG A 46 -6.74 1.17 12.36
N CYS A 47 -8.02 1.38 12.11
CA CYS A 47 -8.84 2.32 12.89
C CYS A 47 -9.44 1.63 14.11
N ALA A 48 -9.78 2.39 15.15
CA ALA A 48 -10.60 1.90 16.25
C ALA A 48 -12.03 1.65 15.75
N GLY A 49 -12.28 0.43 15.29
CA GLY A 49 -13.57 -0.01 14.74
C GLY A 49 -13.40 -1.38 14.09
N ALA A 50 -14.42 -2.24 14.16
CA ALA A 50 -14.37 -3.58 13.58
C ALA A 50 -14.59 -3.52 12.05
N THR A 51 -13.69 -2.85 11.33
CA THR A 51 -13.70 -2.79 9.86
C THR A 51 -12.44 -3.43 9.30
N ASP A 52 -12.58 -4.10 8.16
CA ASP A 52 -11.50 -4.72 7.41
C ASP A 52 -10.73 -3.74 6.51
N VAL A 53 -11.23 -2.50 6.39
CA VAL A 53 -10.59 -1.37 5.72
C VAL A 53 -9.93 -0.46 6.76
N GLY A 54 -8.68 -0.09 6.51
CA GLY A 54 -7.92 0.83 7.36
C GLY A 54 -8.12 2.31 7.00
N VAL A 55 -7.51 3.18 7.79
CA VAL A 55 -7.62 4.66 7.65
C VAL A 55 -6.86 5.21 6.45
N ALA A 56 -5.89 4.43 5.97
CA ALA A 56 -5.08 4.75 4.80
C ALA A 56 -5.20 3.64 3.75
N SER A 57 -4.97 3.99 2.50
CA SER A 57 -4.90 3.06 1.37
C SER A 57 -3.60 3.29 0.60
N VAL A 58 -3.12 2.28 -0.11
CA VAL A 58 -1.95 2.44 -0.99
C VAL A 58 -2.42 2.44 -2.43
N LEU A 59 -2.12 3.52 -3.15
CA LEU A 59 -2.28 3.65 -4.59
C LEU A 59 -0.96 3.25 -5.26
N VAL A 60 -1.02 2.33 -6.21
CA VAL A 60 0.10 1.93 -7.07
C VAL A 60 -0.27 2.19 -8.52
N THR A 61 0.66 2.78 -9.27
CA THR A 61 0.60 3.00 -10.72
C THR A 61 1.77 2.27 -11.39
N PRO A 62 1.92 2.29 -12.73
CA PRO A 62 3.10 1.74 -13.40
C PRO A 62 4.41 2.41 -13.03
N ASP A 63 4.39 3.68 -12.60
CA ASP A 63 5.60 4.48 -12.34
C ASP A 63 5.76 4.91 -10.87
N ASP A 64 4.66 5.07 -10.13
CA ASP A 64 4.67 5.66 -8.79
C ASP A 64 3.76 4.94 -7.77
N GLN A 65 3.92 5.29 -6.49
CA GLN A 65 3.08 4.82 -5.39
C GLN A 65 2.85 5.90 -4.33
N TRP A 66 1.65 5.91 -3.74
CA TRP A 66 1.27 6.87 -2.71
C TRP A 66 0.47 6.20 -1.59
N VAL A 67 0.65 6.74 -0.38
CA VAL A 67 -0.27 6.48 0.73
C VAL A 67 -1.37 7.55 0.69
N LEU A 68 -2.59 7.12 0.43
CA LEU A 68 -3.78 7.94 0.49
C LEU A 68 -4.38 7.84 1.89
N THR A 69 -4.52 8.95 2.59
CA THR A 69 -5.17 9.00 3.91
C THR A 69 -6.09 10.21 3.98
N SER A 70 -7.02 10.21 4.93
CA SER A 70 -7.89 11.37 5.18
C SER A 70 -7.05 12.58 5.61
N SER A 71 -7.43 13.79 5.22
CA SER A 71 -6.70 15.02 5.60
C SER A 71 -6.67 15.28 7.10
N VAL A 72 -7.56 14.65 7.88
CA VAL A 72 -7.55 14.69 9.35
C VAL A 72 -6.48 13.77 9.96
N GLU A 73 -6.00 12.78 9.20
CA GLU A 73 -4.95 11.83 9.61
C GLU A 73 -3.61 12.05 8.89
N GLY A 74 -3.61 12.83 7.81
CA GLY A 74 -2.42 13.34 7.14
C GLY A 74 -1.77 14.48 7.92
N ARG A 75 -1.04 14.15 8.99
CA ARG A 75 -0.09 15.01 9.76
C ARG A 75 -0.61 16.34 10.34
N ARG A 76 -0.50 16.45 11.67
CA ARG A 76 0.00 17.66 12.37
C ARG A 76 1.51 17.53 12.55
#